data_AF-D1QW83-F1
#
_entry.id   AF-D1QW83-F1
#
_cell.length_a   1.000
_cell.length_b   1.000
_cell.length_c   1.000
_cell.angle_alpha   90.00
_cell.angle_beta   90.00
_cell.angle_gamma   90.00
#
_symmetry.space_group_name_H-M   'P 1'
#
loop_
_entity.id
_entity.type
_entity.pdbx_description
1 polymer ?
#
loop_
_entity_poly.entity_id
_entity_poly.type
_entity_poly.pdbx_seq_one_letter_code
_entity_poly.pdbx_strand_id
1 'polypeptide(L)' 'MDKKVAKRTVFAMSKFTIPDGKQLIVELCEKNGGRHQSFVIESEDLVRTREISELEVK' A
#
# COMPACT_ATOMS: atom_id res chain seq x y z
N MET A 1 21.56 -22.56 -0.06
CA MET A 1 20.97 -21.33 0.49
C MET A 1 19.57 -21.18 -0.11
N ASP A 2 18.53 -21.37 0.70
CA ASP A 2 17.14 -21.20 0.26
C ASP A 2 16.84 -19.73 -0.05
N LYS A 3 16.45 -19.44 -1.30
CA LYS A 3 15.91 -18.13 -1.65
C LYS A 3 14.54 -18.00 -0.99
N LYS A 4 14.45 -17.21 0.09
CA LYS A 4 13.17 -16.83 0.69
C LYS A 4 12.38 -16.01 -0.33
N VAL A 5 11.37 -16.62 -0.96
CA VAL A 5 10.49 -15.92 -1.91
C VAL A 5 9.64 -14.93 -1.13
N ALA A 6 9.94 -13.64 -1.24
CA ALA A 6 9.11 -12.59 -0.68
C ALA A 6 7.78 -12.55 -1.45
N LYS A 7 6.66 -12.88 -0.77
CA LYS A 7 5.33 -12.67 -1.35
C LYS A 7 5.05 -11.17 -1.39
N ARG A 8 4.73 -10.65 -2.57
CA ARG A 8 4.24 -9.28 -2.77
C ARG A 8 2.77 -9.36 -3.17
N THR A 9 1.95 -8.53 -2.53
CA THR A 9 0.55 -8.30 -2.92
C THR A 9 0.45 -6.85 -3.39
N VAL A 10 -0.02 -6.64 -4.61
CA VAL A 10 -0.20 -5.31 -5.19
C VAL A 10 -1.69 -5.02 -5.27
N PHE A 11 -2.12 -3.90 -4.70
CA PHE A 11 -3.47 -3.37 -4.84
C PHE A 11 -3.41 -2.15 -5.75
N ALA A 12 -3.97 -2.28 -6.95
CA ALA A 12 -4.16 -1.14 -7.84
C ALA A 12 -5.54 -0.52 -7.60
N MET A 13 -5.60 0.80 -7.57
CA MET A 13 -6.84 1.55 -7.40
C MET A 13 -6.92 2.62 -8.49
N SER A 14 -8.15 2.94 -8.92
CA SER A 14 -8.38 4.04 -9.87
C SER A 14 -7.84 5.35 -9.32
N LYS A 15 -7.38 6.26 -10.18
CA LYS A 15 -6.91 7.59 -9.78
C LYS A 15 -8.01 8.32 -9.01
N PHE A 16 -7.64 8.92 -7.88
CA PHE A 16 -8.50 9.73 -7.04
C PHE A 16 -7.70 10.89 -6.45
N THR A 17 -8.38 11.83 -5.81
CA THR A 17 -7.77 12.97 -5.11
C THR A 17 -8.00 12.80 -3.62
N ILE A 18 -6.96 12.99 -2.80
CA ILE A 18 -7.10 13.17 -1.36
C ILE A 18 -7.38 14.67 -1.12
N PRO A 19 -8.55 15.06 -0.61
CA PRO A 19 -8.84 16.47 -0.35
C PRO A 19 -7.97 17.06 0.76
N ASP A 20 -7.87 18.39 0.82
CA ASP A 20 -7.17 19.09 1.89
C ASP A 20 -7.68 18.68 3.27
N GLY A 21 -6.75 18.45 4.20
CA GLY A 21 -7.05 18.00 5.56
C GLY A 21 -7.63 16.57 5.65
N LYS A 22 -7.48 15.77 4.58
CA LYS A 22 -7.85 14.34 4.57
C LYS A 22 -6.60 13.47 4.39
N GLN A 23 -6.77 12.20 4.73
CA GLN A 23 -5.76 11.15 4.62
C GLN A 23 -6.40 9.88 4.06
N LEU A 24 -5.60 9.04 3.40
CA LEU A 24 -6.00 7.68 3.06
C LEU A 24 -5.52 6.74 4.16
N ILE A 25 -6.43 6.02 4.81
CA ILE A 25 -6.09 4.95 5.76
C ILE A 25 -6.28 3.62 5.05
N VAL A 26 -5.25 2.77 5.09
CA VAL A 26 -5.33 1.41 4.60
C VAL A 26 -5.16 0.47 5.78
N GLU A 27 -6.10 -0.47 5.92
CA GLU A 27 -6.15 -1.44 7.00
C GLU A 27 -6.10 -2.86 6.45
N LEU A 28 -5.20 -3.66 7.01
CA LEU A 28 -5.09 -5.09 6.72
C LEU A 28 -5.49 -5.89 7.96
N CYS A 29 -6.57 -6.66 7.81
CA CYS A 29 -7.12 -7.50 8.88
C CYS A 29 -6.98 -8.98 8.53
N GLU A 30 -6.61 -9.80 9.50
CA GLU A 30 -6.73 -11.25 9.39
C GLU A 30 -8.17 -11.67 9.69
N LYS A 31 -8.82 -12.35 8.74
CA LYS A 31 -10.17 -12.88 8.93
C LYS A 31 -10.16 -13.89 10.07
N ASN A 32 -10.96 -13.66 11.11
CA ASN A 32 -11.04 -14.49 12.32
C ASN A 32 -9.68 -14.63 13.06
N GLY A 33 -8.78 -13.66 12.90
CA GLY A 33 -7.50 -13.60 13.60
C GLY A 33 -7.38 -12.37 14.49
N GLY A 34 -6.29 -12.29 15.24
CA GLY A 34 -5.99 -11.14 16.12
C GLY A 34 -5.12 -10.06 15.47
N ARG A 35 -4.62 -10.30 14.25
CA ARG A 35 -3.69 -9.36 13.59
C ARG A 35 -4.44 -8.30 12.80
N HIS A 36 -4.15 -7.05 13.13
CA HIS A 36 -4.60 -5.86 12.42
C HIS A 36 -3.40 -4.93 12.23
N GLN A 37 -3.27 -4.36 11.03
CA GLN A 37 -2.22 -3.39 10.72
C GLN A 37 -2.83 -2.24 9.92
N SER A 38 -2.65 -1.01 10.39
CA SER A 38 -3.09 0.20 9.70
C SER A 38 -1.88 1.01 9.26
N PHE A 39 -1.98 1.64 8.09
CA PHE A 39 -1.04 2.66 7.65
C PHE A 39 -1.80 3.86 7.12
N VAL A 40 -1.33 5.04 7.48
CA VAL A 40 -1.86 6.33 7.05
C VAL A 40 -1.00 6.82 5.90
N ILE A 41 -1.64 7.27 4.83
CA ILE A 41 -1.03 7.90 3.67
C ILE A 41 -1.50 9.35 3.67
N GLU A 42 -0.55 10.26 3.87
CA GLU A 42 -0.76 11.70 3.83
C GLU A 42 -0.34 12.28 2.47
N SER A 43 -0.68 13.55 2.22
CA SER A 43 -0.29 14.25 0.99
C SER A 43 1.24 14.32 0.83
N GLU A 44 2.01 14.41 1.92
CA GLU A 44 3.47 14.42 1.87
C GLU A 44 4.04 13.08 1.38
N ASP A 45 3.41 11.96 1.73
CA ASP A 45 3.82 10.65 1.25
C ASP A 45 3.67 10.55 -0.27
N LEU A 46 2.58 11.12 -0.82
CA LEU A 46 2.35 11.18 -2.26
C LEU A 46 3.43 11.99 -2.98
N VAL A 47 3.83 13.14 -2.42
CA VAL A 47 4.90 13.98 -2.98
C VAL A 47 6.24 13.24 -2.98
N ARG A 48 6.50 12.42 -1.95
CA ARG A 48 7.74 11.63 -1.81
C ARG A 48 7.73 10.32 -2.58
N THR A 49 6.58 9.89 -3.10
CA THR A 49 6.49 8.65 -3.89
C THR A 49 7.28 8.76 -5.19
N ARG A 50 7.74 7.61 -5.68
CA ARG A 50 8.44 7.50 -6.95
C ARG A 50 7.61 6.67 -7.91
N GLU A 51 7.62 7.04 -9.17
CA GLU A 51 7.07 6.20 -10.22
C GLU A 51 7.82 4.86 -10.23
N ILE A 52 7.06 3.77 -10.24
CA ILE A 52 7.59 2.44 -10.44
C ILE A 52 7.46 2.16 -11.95
N SER A 53 8.51 2.45 -12.70
CA SER A 53 8.55 2.26 -14.16
C SER A 53 8.53 0.79 -14.58
N GLU A 54 8.96 -0.10 -13.69
CA GLU A 54 9.13 -1.54 -13.95
C GLU A 54 8.37 -2.36 -12.90
N LEU A 55 7.04 -2.32 -12.98
CA LEU A 55 6.21 -3.22 -12.19
C LEU A 55 5.99 -4.54 -12.97
N GLU A 56 6.86 -5.53 -12.76
CA GLU A 56 6.61 -6.89 -13.24
C GLU A 56 5.53 -7.56 -12.37
N VAL A 57 4.28 -7.51 -12.84
CA VAL A 57 3.18 -8.29 -12.26
C VAL A 57 3.13 -9.63 -12.98
N LYS A 58 3.44 -10.72 -12.27
CA LYS A 58 3.31 -12.10 -12.77
C LYS A 58 1.88 -12.60 -12.69
#